data_AF-A0A962JRA0-F1
#
_entry.id   AF-A0A962JRA0-F1
#
_cell.length_a   1.000
_cell.length_b   1.000
_cell.length_c   1.000
_cell.angle_alpha   90.00
_cell.angle_beta   90.00
_cell.angle_gamma   90.00
#
_symmetry.space_group_name_H-M   'P 1'
#
loop_
_entity.id
_entity.type
_entity.pdbx_description
1 polymer ?
#
loop_
_entity_poly.entity_id
_entity_poly.type
_entity_poly.pdbx_seq_one_letter_code
_entity_poly.pdbx_strand_id
1 'polypeptide(L)'
;MRRLNQFFIRDALLGLLIILLFTPWFAQPEQAEIAPAIFVLLHELLFNGADNTSRVLIPLILGYLLFIFLLTLSYWIVRRFRLNSKQPKTMDDTATVQDQ
;
A
#
# COMPACT_ATOMS: atom_id res chain seq x y z
N MET A 1 8.08 20.05 2.88
CA MET A 1 7.73 18.82 3.64
C MET A 1 6.22 18.50 3.67
N ARG A 2 5.30 19.48 3.63
CA ARG A 2 3.83 19.22 3.69
C ARG A 2 3.23 18.39 2.54
N ARG A 3 3.73 18.50 1.31
CA ARG A 3 3.14 17.81 0.14
C ARG A 3 3.36 16.30 0.12
N LEU A 4 4.48 15.83 0.68
CA LEU A 4 4.82 14.41 0.68
C LEU A 4 3.87 13.58 1.57
N ASN A 5 3.42 14.16 2.69
CA ASN A 5 2.51 13.50 3.61
C ASN A 5 1.10 13.34 3.02
N GLN A 6 0.65 14.31 2.20
CA GLN A 6 -0.67 14.24 1.57
C GLN A 6 -0.77 13.14 0.52
N PHE A 7 0.29 12.90 -0.26
CA PHE A 7 0.31 11.77 -1.21
C PHE A 7 0.24 10.44 -0.48
N PHE A 8 1.03 10.28 0.59
CA PHE A 8 1.02 9.04 1.38
C PHE A 8 -0.34 8.77 2.04
N ILE A 9 -0.96 9.79 2.64
CA ILE A 9 -2.29 9.67 3.26
C ILE A 9 -3.36 9.32 2.22
N ARG A 10 -3.33 9.96 1.05
CA ARG A 10 -4.26 9.68 -0.05
C ARG A 10 -4.13 8.24 -0.51
N ASP A 11 -2.91 7.77 -0.74
CA ASP A 11 -2.65 6.44 -1.26
C ASP A 11 -2.96 5.36 -0.19
N ALA A 12 -2.76 5.67 1.10
CA ALA A 12 -3.21 4.81 2.21
C ALA A 12 -4.74 4.69 2.28
N LEU A 13 -5.48 5.79 2.15
CA LEU A 13 -6.95 5.80 2.10
C LEU A 13 -7.50 5.07 0.87
N LEU A 14 -6.89 5.28 -0.29
CA LEU A 14 -7.22 4.54 -1.51
C LEU A 14 -6.96 3.04 -1.35
N GLY A 15 -5.83 2.67 -0.75
CA GLY A 15 -5.51 1.28 -0.43
C GLY A 15 -6.52 0.65 0.51
N LEU A 16 -6.92 1.39 1.56
CA LEU A 16 -7.98 0.95 2.47
C LEU A 16 -9.28 0.68 1.70
N LEU A 17 -9.71 1.63 0.87
CA LEU A 17 -10.92 1.49 0.05
C LEU A 17 -10.83 0.28 -0.89
N ILE A 18 -9.70 0.10 -1.57
CA ILE A 18 -9.46 -1.03 -2.47
C ILE A 18 -9.55 -2.35 -1.71
N ILE A 19 -8.91 -2.46 -0.55
CA ILE A 19 -8.97 -3.67 0.27
C ILE A 19 -10.40 -3.96 0.70
N LEU A 20 -11.15 -2.95 1.14
CA LEU A 20 -12.54 -3.13 1.57
C LEU A 20 -13.47 -3.55 0.42
N LEU A 21 -13.28 -3.02 -0.79
CA LEU A 21 -14.14 -3.30 -1.95
C LEU A 21 -13.75 -4.58 -2.71
N PHE A 22 -12.46 -4.86 -2.84
CA PHE A 22 -11.94 -5.90 -3.73
C PHE A 22 -11.44 -7.14 -2.99
N THR A 23 -11.51 -7.19 -1.67
CA THR A 23 -11.22 -8.42 -0.92
C THR A 23 -12.49 -9.26 -0.86
N PRO A 24 -12.62 -10.35 -1.66
CA PRO A 24 -13.72 -11.27 -1.49
C PRO A 24 -13.56 -11.99 -0.16
N TRP A 25 -14.64 -12.06 0.62
CA TRP A 25 -14.67 -12.77 1.89
C TRP A 25 -15.97 -13.58 2.02
N PHE A 26 -15.92 -14.66 2.79
CA PHE A 26 -17.09 -15.51 3.00
C PHE A 26 -18.12 -14.82 3.90
N ALA A 27 -19.34 -14.66 3.36
CA ALA A 27 -20.45 -14.06 4.09
C ALA A 27 -20.84 -14.90 5.31
N GLN A 28 -20.78 -16.23 5.16
CA GLN A 28 -20.96 -17.20 6.23
C GLN A 28 -19.96 -18.34 6.08
N PRO A 29 -19.45 -18.92 7.18
CA PRO A 29 -18.46 -20.00 7.11
C PRO A 29 -19.03 -21.30 6.49
N GLU A 30 -20.35 -21.49 6.55
CA GLU A 30 -21.01 -22.71 6.04
C GLU A 30 -21.60 -22.54 4.64
N GLN A 31 -21.63 -21.31 4.11
CA GLN A 31 -22.19 -21.02 2.78
C GLN A 31 -21.08 -20.60 1.82
N ALA A 32 -21.15 -21.08 0.58
CA ALA A 32 -20.19 -20.72 -0.47
C ALA A 32 -20.39 -19.29 -1.02
N GLU A 33 -21.19 -18.47 -0.35
CA GLU A 33 -21.50 -17.12 -0.80
C GLU A 33 -20.37 -16.15 -0.39
N ILE A 34 -19.75 -15.58 -1.42
CA ILE A 34 -18.65 -14.63 -1.29
C ILE A 34 -19.16 -13.22 -1.54
N ALA A 35 -18.80 -12.28 -0.66
CA ALA A 35 -19.12 -10.88 -0.79
C ALA A 35 -17.88 -10.03 -0.54
N PRO A 36 -17.83 -8.79 -1.05
CA PRO A 36 -16.79 -7.84 -0.67
C PRO A 36 -16.70 -7.67 0.85
N ALA A 37 -15.48 -7.60 1.37
CA ALA A 37 -15.20 -7.57 2.80
C ALA A 37 -15.94 -6.45 3.55
N ILE A 38 -16.21 -5.30 2.90
CA ILE A 38 -17.03 -4.22 3.48
C ILE A 38 -18.46 -4.66 3.80
N PHE A 39 -19.10 -5.44 2.92
CA PHE A 39 -20.46 -5.93 3.13
C PHE A 39 -20.50 -7.01 4.19
N VAL A 40 -19.51 -7.90 4.21
CA VAL A 40 -19.41 -8.93 5.24
C VAL A 40 -19.19 -8.31 6.61
N LEU A 41 -18.29 -7.33 6.72
CA LEU A 41 -18.03 -6.63 7.97
C LEU A 41 -19.27 -5.89 8.48
N LEU A 42 -19.99 -5.21 7.59
CA LEU A 42 -21.23 -4.54 7.95
C LEU A 42 -22.31 -5.55 8.38
N HIS A 43 -22.43 -6.68 7.69
CA HIS A 43 -23.34 -7.74 8.04
C HIS A 43 -23.04 -8.33 9.43
N GLU A 44 -21.78 -8.68 9.70
CA GLU A 44 -21.39 -9.20 11.02
C GLU A 44 -21.63 -8.20 12.14
N LEU A 45 -21.31 -6.92 11.90
CA LEU A 45 -21.48 -5.87 12.91
C LEU A 45 -22.95 -5.58 13.23
N LEU A 46 -23.82 -5.59 12.21
CA LEU A 46 -25.24 -5.25 12.38
C LEU A 46 -26.08 -6.44 12.86
N PHE A 47 -25.78 -7.66 12.43
CA PHE A 47 -26.65 -8.82 12.65
C PHE A 47 -26.12 -9.83 13.68
N ASN A 48 -24.79 -9.98 13.80
CA ASN A 48 -24.19 -11.05 14.59
C ASN A 48 -23.37 -10.59 15.81
N GLY A 49 -23.21 -9.27 15.99
CA GLY A 49 -22.50 -8.69 17.13
C GLY A 49 -20.97 -8.80 17.06
N ALA A 50 -20.30 -8.31 18.11
CA ALA A 50 -18.84 -8.17 18.14
C ALA A 50 -18.08 -9.49 18.09
N ASP A 51 -18.67 -10.57 18.64
CA ASP A 51 -18.00 -11.88 18.74
C ASP A 51 -17.69 -12.47 17.36
N ASN A 52 -18.66 -12.39 16.44
CA ASN A 52 -18.51 -12.90 15.07
C ASN A 52 -17.80 -11.91 14.14
N THR A 53 -17.80 -10.62 14.48
CA THR A 53 -17.11 -9.56 13.72
C THR A 53 -15.60 -9.78 13.70
N SER A 54 -15.03 -10.35 14.77
CA SER A 54 -13.59 -10.60 14.90
C SER A 54 -13.01 -11.44 13.75
N ARG A 55 -13.75 -12.43 13.25
CA ARG A 55 -13.30 -13.33 12.16
C ARG A 55 -13.03 -12.59 10.85
N VAL A 56 -13.75 -11.49 10.63
CA VAL A 56 -13.65 -10.66 9.41
C VAL A 56 -12.67 -9.52 9.65
N LEU A 57 -12.73 -8.92 10.84
CA LEU A 57 -11.94 -7.74 11.19
C LEU A 57 -10.44 -8.02 11.26
N ILE A 58 -10.04 -9.13 11.90
CA ILE A 58 -8.62 -9.52 12.05
C ILE A 58 -7.90 -9.65 10.69
N PRO A 59 -8.38 -10.46 9.73
CA PRO A 59 -7.72 -10.60 8.43
C PRO A 59 -7.73 -9.31 7.61
N LEU A 60 -8.77 -8.48 7.70
CA LEU A 60 -8.83 -7.15 7.07
C LEU A 60 -7.72 -6.22 7.59
N ILE A 61 -7.53 -6.17 8.92
CA ILE A 61 -6.49 -5.36 9.54
C ILE A 61 -5.10 -5.85 9.09
N LEU A 62 -4.88 -7.16 9.10
CA LEU A 62 -3.63 -7.77 8.62
C LEU A 62 -3.34 -7.44 7.15
N GLY A 63 -4.35 -7.54 6.27
CA GLY A 63 -4.23 -7.16 4.87
C GLY A 63 -3.88 -5.69 4.68
N TYR A 64 -4.50 -4.80 5.46
CA TYR A 64 -4.20 -3.38 5.43
C TYR A 64 -2.80 -3.05 5.94
N LEU A 65 -2.34 -3.70 7.01
CA LEU A 65 -0.97 -3.56 7.52
C LEU A 65 0.06 -4.01 6.47
N LEU A 66 -0.21 -5.12 5.79
CA LEU A 66 0.64 -5.61 4.69
C LEU A 66 0.70 -4.59 3.54
N PHE A 67 -0.43 -3.98 3.18
CA PHE A 67 -0.47 -2.93 2.17
C PHE A 67 0.38 -1.72 2.56
N ILE A 68 0.26 -1.22 3.80
CA ILE A 68 1.08 -0.10 4.29
C ILE A 68 2.58 -0.48 4.26
N PHE A 69 2.90 -1.71 4.65
CA PHE A 69 4.26 -2.22 4.61
C PHE A 69 4.83 -2.20 3.20
N LEU A 70 4.08 -2.72 2.22
CA LEU A 70 4.47 -2.71 0.81
C LEU A 70 4.58 -1.29 0.24
N LEU A 71 3.66 -0.39 0.60
CA LEU A 71 3.70 1.02 0.19
C LEU A 71 4.99 1.69 0.70
N THR A 72 5.33 1.47 1.96
CA THR A 72 6.54 2.01 2.60
C THR A 72 7.81 1.44 1.96
N LEU A 73 7.83 0.13 1.71
CA LEU A 73 8.95 -0.55 1.08
C LEU A 73 9.18 -0.05 -0.35
N SER A 74 8.11 0.07 -1.14
CA SER A 74 8.14 0.64 -2.50
C SER A 74 8.71 2.06 -2.49
N TYR A 75 8.25 2.91 -1.56
CA TYR A 75 8.77 4.27 -1.42
C TYR A 75 10.28 4.29 -1.11
N TRP A 76 10.74 3.42 -0.21
CA TRP A 76 12.16 3.30 0.15
C TRP A 76 13.01 2.84 -1.03
N ILE A 77 12.55 1.83 -1.77
CA ILE A 77 13.23 1.27 -2.94
C ILE A 77 13.36 2.33 -4.05
N VAL A 78 12.26 3.00 -4.42
CA VAL A 78 12.28 4.03 -5.47
C VAL A 78 13.21 5.18 -5.09
N ARG A 79 13.24 5.57 -3.81
CA ARG A 79 14.15 6.60 -3.32
C ARG A 79 15.61 6.17 -3.46
N ARG A 80 15.94 4.91 -3.19
CA ARG A 80 17.31 4.38 -3.34
C ARG A 80 17.78 4.40 -4.79
N PHE A 81 16.92 4.00 -5.74
CA PHE A 81 17.29 3.94 -7.15
C PHE A 81 17.41 5.32 -7.82
N ARG A 82 16.64 6.34 -7.39
CA ARG A 82 16.77 7.70 -7.94
C ARG A 82 18.08 8.42 -7.61
N LEU A 83 18.80 7.98 -6.57
CA LEU A 83 20.08 8.58 -6.19
C LEU A 83 21.26 8.04 -7.04
N ASN A 84 21.10 6.90 -7.71
CA ASN A 84 22.17 6.26 -8.46
C ASN A 84 22.32 6.78 -9.91
N SER A 85 21.36 7.60 -10.38
CA SER A 85 21.35 8.12 -11.76
C SER A 85 21.94 9.54 -11.91
N LYS A 86 22.42 10.15 -10.81
CA LYS A 86 22.98 11.50 -10.79
C LYS A 86 24.51 11.53 -10.61
N GLN A 87 25.23 10.55 -11.16
CA GLN A 87 26.65 10.73 -11.39
C GLN A 87 26.82 11.27 -12.81
N PRO A 88 26.94 12.59 -13.01
CA PRO A 88 27.34 13.11 -14.30
C PRO A 88 28.73 12.55 -14.60
N LYS A 89 28.83 11.88 -15.74
CA LYS A 89 30.08 11.48 -16.37
C LYS A 89 30.95 12.72 -16.54
N THR A 90 31.80 13.02 -15.56
CA THR A 90 32.95 13.90 -15.75
C THR A 90 33.97 13.12 -16.55
N MET A 91 33.77 13.09 -17.87
CA MET A 91 34.82 12.78 -18.81
C MET A 91 34.97 13.98 -19.72
N ASP A 92 36.23 14.36 -19.91
CA ASP A 92 36.74 15.11 -21.05
C ASP A 92 36.73 16.63 -20.95
N ASP A 93 37.65 17.19 -20.14
CA ASP A 93 38.09 18.58 -20.33
C ASP A 93 39.59 18.80 -19.99
N THR A 94 40.41 17.74 -20.00
CA THR A 94 41.87 17.83 -19.84
C THR A 94 42.65 17.52 -21.12
N ALA A 95 41.99 17.36 -22.27
CA ALA A 95 42.64 17.02 -23.53
C ALA A 95 43.15 18.23 -24.36
N THR A 96 43.08 19.46 -23.86
CA THR A 96 43.38 20.66 -24.69
C THR A 96 44.38 21.66 -24.10
N VAL A 97 45.11 21.36 -23.02
CA VAL A 97 45.99 22.35 -22.35
C VAL A 97 47.49 21.98 -22.34
N GLN A 98 47.98 21.07 -23.20
CA GLN A 98 49.43 20.78 -23.25
C GLN A 98 50.11 20.88 -24.62
N ASP A 99 49.45 21.49 -25.60
CA ASP A 99 50.12 22.06 -26.79
C ASP A 99 50.09 23.60 -26.71
N GLN A 100 50.80 24.18 -25.74
CA GLN A 100 51.24 25.60 -25.76
C GLN A 100 52.58 25.75 -25.05
#